data_AF-A0A3M2HIS7-F1
#
_entry.id   AF-A0A3M2HIS7-F1
#
_cell.length_a   1.000
_cell.length_b   1.000
_cell.length_c   1.000
_cell.angle_alpha   90.00
_cell.angle_beta   90.00
_cell.angle_gamma   90.00
#
_symmetry.space_group_name_H-M   'P 1'
#
loop_
_entity.id
_entity.type
_entity.pdbx_description
1 polymer ?
#
loop_
_entity_poly.entity_id
_entity_poly.type
_entity_poly.pdbx_seq_one_letter_code
_entity_poly.pdbx_strand_id
1 'polypeptide(L)'
;MMRDGYPPGPMRLDWTSLDGVEHEAELDFKETFPDRLVLHNVPREEVKYGWESVDVLVEINDRTVNVYMKALVITQYPQNPEDPRSNWKEDLILAWTKTY
;
A
#
# COMPACT_ATOMS: atom_id res chain seq x y z
N MET A 1 -9.91 -17.80 6.47
CA MET A 1 -11.01 -16.83 6.33
C MET A 1 -10.39 -15.59 5.69
N MET A 2 -10.60 -15.37 4.39
CA MET A 2 -10.18 -14.11 3.76
C MET A 2 -11.07 -13.02 4.37
N ARG A 3 -10.47 -12.05 5.06
CA ARG A 3 -11.19 -10.84 5.46
C ARG A 3 -11.38 -10.04 4.17
N ASP A 4 -12.62 -9.84 3.75
CA ASP A 4 -12.95 -8.94 2.66
C ASP A 4 -12.64 -7.49 3.10
N GLY A 5 -11.37 -7.09 2.96
CA GLY A 5 -10.97 -5.69 3.04
C GLY A 5 -11.45 -4.99 1.78
N TYR A 6 -12.69 -4.49 1.81
CA TYR A 6 -13.20 -3.69 0.70
C TYR A 6 -12.48 -2.33 0.73
N PRO A 7 -11.75 -1.93 -0.31
CA PRO A 7 -11.20 -0.59 -0.36
C PRO A 7 -12.35 0.43 -0.34
N PRO A 8 -12.14 1.63 0.20
CA PRO A 8 -13.17 2.68 0.19
C PRO A 8 -13.66 2.92 -1.25
N GLY A 9 -14.87 3.47 -1.38
CA GLY A 9 -15.36 3.96 -2.67
C GLY A 9 -14.40 5.00 -3.27
N PRO A 10 -14.63 5.40 -4.54
CA PRO A 10 -13.74 6.35 -5.20
C PRO A 10 -13.46 7.58 -4.35
N MET A 11 -12.18 7.94 -4.23
CA MET A 11 -11.74 9.12 -3.49
C MET A 11 -11.59 10.29 -4.44
N ARG A 12 -12.25 11.41 -4.13
CA ARG A 12 -12.01 12.69 -4.81
C ARG A 12 -10.77 13.37 -4.21
N LEU A 13 -9.87 13.80 -5.07
CA LEU A 13 -8.66 14.54 -4.73
C LEU A 13 -8.77 15.94 -5.36
N ASP A 14 -8.68 16.97 -4.53
CA ASP A 14 -8.65 18.37 -4.95
C ASP A 14 -7.40 19.01 -4.33
N TRP A 15 -6.53 19.62 -5.15
CA TRP A 15 -5.30 20.26 -4.65
C TRP A 15 -4.82 21.38 -5.58
N THR A 16 -3.89 22.20 -5.07
CA THR A 16 -3.20 23.23 -5.84
C THR A 16 -1.71 22.88 -5.90
N SER A 17 -1.15 22.79 -7.10
CA SER A 17 0.29 22.59 -7.29
C SER A 17 1.08 23.83 -6.89
N LEU A 18 2.40 23.68 -6.75
CA LEU A 18 3.31 24.74 -6.29
C LEU A 18 3.28 25.98 -7.20
N ASP A 19 2.95 25.79 -8.48
CA ASP A 19 2.77 26.86 -9.47
C ASP A 19 1.39 27.54 -9.44
N GLY A 20 0.52 27.15 -8.50
CA GLY A 20 -0.80 27.75 -8.30
C GLY A 20 -1.91 27.15 -9.19
N VAL A 21 -1.62 26.12 -9.99
CA VAL A 21 -2.64 25.44 -10.80
C VAL A 21 -3.51 24.53 -9.93
N GLU A 22 -4.83 24.65 -10.07
CA GLU A 22 -5.81 23.78 -9.43
C GLU A 22 -5.95 22.46 -10.18
N HIS A 23 -6.05 21.36 -9.43
CA HIS A 23 -6.20 20.01 -9.93
C HIS A 23 -7.37 19.31 -9.27
N GLU A 24 -8.07 18.51 -10.05
CA GLU A 24 -9.08 17.57 -9.56
C GLU A 24 -8.78 16.18 -10.15
N ALA A 25 -8.86 15.15 -9.32
CA ALA A 25 -8.74 13.76 -9.74
C ALA A 25 -9.63 12.83 -8.92
N GLU A 26 -9.92 11.66 -9.47
CA GLU A 26 -10.57 10.57 -8.77
C GLU A 26 -9.62 9.38 -8.68
N LEU A 27 -9.52 8.78 -7.49
CA LEU A 27 -8.78 7.55 -7.25
C LEU A 27 -9.77 6.46 -6.85
N ASP A 28 -10.10 5.58 -7.80
CA ASP A 28 -10.82 4.32 -7.52
C ASP A 28 -9.79 3.18 -7.37
N PHE A 29 -9.70 2.63 -6.15
CA PHE A 29 -8.81 1.52 -5.85
C PHE A 29 -9.16 0.23 -6.60
N LYS A 30 -10.42 0.03 -7.00
CA LYS A 30 -10.82 -1.13 -7.80
C LYS A 30 -10.31 -1.04 -9.23
N GLU A 31 -10.31 0.17 -9.79
CA GLU A 31 -9.77 0.41 -11.13
C GLU A 31 -8.24 0.45 -11.12
N THR A 32 -7.66 1.06 -10.08
CA THR A 32 -6.21 1.20 -9.91
C THR A 32 -5.54 -0.14 -9.60
N PHE A 33 -6.19 -0.99 -8.80
CA PHE A 33 -5.68 -2.30 -8.38
C PHE A 33 -6.71 -3.41 -8.68
N PRO A 34 -6.95 -3.75 -9.96
CA PRO A 34 -8.02 -4.67 -10.36
C PRO A 34 -7.83 -6.08 -9.79
N ASP A 35 -6.58 -6.52 -9.67
CA ASP A 35 -6.23 -7.84 -9.13
C ASP A 35 -6.24 -7.89 -7.59
N ARG A 36 -6.41 -6.73 -6.92
CA ARG A 36 -6.46 -6.59 -5.46
C ARG A 36 -5.28 -7.26 -4.74
N LEU A 37 -4.11 -7.17 -5.35
CA LEU A 37 -2.89 -7.75 -4.80
C LEU A 37 -2.37 -6.91 -3.63
N VAL A 38 -1.94 -7.59 -2.57
CA VAL A 38 -1.21 -6.98 -1.46
C VAL A 38 0.27 -7.05 -1.77
N LEU A 39 0.91 -5.88 -1.92
CA LEU A 39 2.34 -5.80 -2.22
C LEU A 39 3.18 -5.96 -0.95
N HIS A 40 4.23 -6.79 -1.03
CA HIS A 40 5.22 -6.98 0.03
C HIS A 40 6.53 -7.56 -0.54
N ASN A 41 7.64 -7.40 0.18
CA ASN A 41 8.96 -7.90 -0.24
C ASN A 41 9.39 -9.22 0.43
N VAL A 42 8.47 -9.93 1.09
CA VAL A 42 8.77 -11.26 1.67
C VAL A 42 8.72 -12.33 0.57
N PRO A 43 9.77 -13.17 0.40
CA PRO A 43 9.74 -14.32 -0.52
C PRO A 43 8.57 -15.25 -0.20
N ARG A 44 7.92 -15.81 -1.24
CA ARG A 44 6.69 -16.60 -1.06
C ARG A 44 6.90 -17.80 -0.14
N GLU A 45 8.04 -18.45 -0.28
CA GLU A 45 8.49 -19.59 0.50
C GLU A 45 8.80 -19.25 1.96
N GLU A 46 8.94 -17.96 2.31
CA GLU A 46 9.17 -17.49 3.68
C GLU A 46 7.90 -16.93 4.33
N VAL A 47 6.82 -16.76 3.57
CA VAL A 47 5.51 -16.38 4.12
C VAL A 47 4.97 -17.55 4.93
N LYS A 48 4.55 -17.29 6.19
CA LYS A 48 4.00 -18.33 7.08
C LYS A 48 2.49 -18.48 6.94
N TYR A 49 1.77 -17.37 7.03
CA TYR A 49 0.29 -17.34 7.02
C TYR A 49 -0.31 -16.31 6.04
N GLY A 50 0.52 -15.49 5.40
CA GLY A 50 0.10 -14.34 4.60
C GLY A 50 0.32 -13.04 5.36
N TRP A 51 -0.62 -12.11 5.20
CA TRP A 51 -0.63 -10.79 5.82
C TRP A 51 -1.75 -10.67 6.88
N GLU A 52 -1.53 -9.86 7.91
CA GLU A 52 -2.52 -9.60 8.97
C GLU A 52 -3.30 -8.30 8.77
N SER A 53 -2.60 -7.26 8.29
CA SER A 53 -3.16 -5.93 8.01
C SER A 53 -2.50 -5.32 6.77
N VAL A 54 -3.22 -4.41 6.14
CA VAL A 54 -2.72 -3.58 5.05
C VAL A 54 -3.18 -2.15 5.29
N ASP A 55 -2.22 -1.23 5.34
CA ASP A 55 -2.46 0.21 5.32
C ASP A 55 -2.18 0.75 3.93
N VAL A 56 -2.97 1.73 3.52
CA VAL A 56 -2.80 2.46 2.26
C VAL A 56 -2.60 3.94 2.58
N LEU A 57 -1.54 4.53 2.04
CA LEU A 57 -1.22 5.95 2.14
C LEU A 57 -1.35 6.58 0.77
N VAL A 58 -2.18 7.61 0.64
CA VAL A 58 -2.23 8.47 -0.55
C VAL A 58 -1.46 9.75 -0.23
N GLU A 59 -0.44 10.03 -1.03
CA GLU A 59 0.39 11.23 -0.96
C GLU A 59 0.16 12.07 -2.22
N ILE A 60 -0.06 13.37 -2.04
CA ILE A 60 0.00 14.35 -3.13
C ILE A 60 1.28 15.15 -2.94
N ASN A 61 2.20 15.02 -3.90
CA ASN A 61 3.47 15.74 -3.96
C ASN A 61 3.51 16.60 -5.22
N ASP A 62 3.15 17.88 -5.07
CA ASP A 62 3.01 18.86 -6.15
C ASP A 62 2.04 18.38 -7.25
N ARG A 63 2.57 17.92 -8.39
CA ARG A 63 1.80 17.40 -9.52
C ARG A 63 1.65 15.88 -9.50
N THR A 64 2.24 15.19 -8.54
CA THR A 64 2.27 13.72 -8.51
C THR A 64 1.44 13.16 -7.36
N VAL A 65 0.53 12.26 -7.68
CA VAL A 65 -0.19 11.45 -6.71
C VAL A 65 0.51 10.10 -6.58
N ASN A 66 0.89 9.74 -5.37
CA ASN A 66 1.50 8.46 -5.03
C ASN A 66 0.56 7.68 -4.12
N VAL A 67 0.44 6.38 -4.36
CA VAL A 67 -0.24 5.44 -3.48
C VAL A 67 0.80 4.45 -2.97
N TYR A 68 0.95 4.40 -1.65
CA TYR A 68 1.81 3.43 -0.98
C TYR A 68 0.97 2.38 -0.25
N MET A 69 1.47 1.15 -0.24
CA MET A 69 0.92 0.05 0.55
C MET A 69 1.92 -0.37 1.62
N LYS A 70 1.42 -0.66 2.82
CA LYS A 70 2.20 -1.19 3.93
C LYS A 70 1.47 -2.39 4.51
N ALA A 71 1.99 -3.58 4.23
CA ALA A 71 1.38 -4.84 4.63
C ALA A 71 2.20 -5.52 5.73
N LEU A 72 1.56 -5.89 6.84
CA LEU A 72 2.19 -6.69 7.89
C LEU A 72 2.15 -8.16 7.48
N VAL A 73 3.30 -8.69 7.04
CA VAL A 73 3.46 -10.07 6.57
C VAL A 73 4.17 -10.91 7.63
N ILE A 74 3.58 -12.04 8.01
CA ILE A 74 4.17 -12.96 8.98
C ILE A 74 5.13 -13.91 8.28
N THR A 75 6.37 -13.95 8.74
CA THR A 75 7.46 -14.75 8.17
C THR A 75 7.64 -16.06 8.95
N GLN A 76 8.18 -17.08 8.27
CA GLN A 76 8.48 -18.38 8.87
C GLN A 76 9.63 -18.29 9.89
N TYR A 77 10.60 -17.43 9.60
CA TYR A 77 11.79 -17.22 10.41
C TYR A 77 11.85 -15.78 10.95
N PRO A 78 12.43 -15.56 12.14
CA PRO A 78 12.71 -14.23 12.65
C PRO A 78 13.58 -13.42 11.67
N GLN A 79 13.23 -12.17 11.42
CA GLN A 79 14.04 -11.25 10.61
C GLN A 79 15.34 -10.86 11.33
N ASN A 80 15.29 -10.81 12.67
CA ASN A 80 16.43 -10.72 13.56
C ASN A 80 16.59 -12.04 14.32
N PRO A 81 17.65 -12.83 14.08
CA PRO A 81 17.89 -14.09 14.78
C PRO A 81 17.98 -13.96 16.32
N GLU A 82 18.36 -12.79 16.83
CA GLU A 82 18.47 -12.53 18.28
C GLU A 82 17.12 -12.18 18.93
N ASP A 83 16.11 -11.84 18.12
CA ASP A 83 14.77 -11.53 18.59
C ASP A 83 13.73 -12.49 17.98
N PRO A 84 13.30 -13.53 18.72
CA PRO A 84 12.27 -14.47 18.25
C PRO A 84 10.91 -13.83 17.92
N ARG A 85 10.64 -12.58 18.34
CA ARG A 85 9.40 -11.84 18.03
C ARG A 85 9.48 -11.03 16.74
N SER A 86 10.62 -11.05 16.05
CA SER A 86 10.84 -10.36 14.78
C SER A 86 10.34 -11.14 13.56
N ASN A 87 9.38 -12.05 13.72
CA ASN A 87 8.88 -12.93 12.65
C ASN A 87 7.81 -12.25 11.76
N TRP A 88 8.02 -10.98 11.44
CA TRP A 88 7.14 -10.19 10.60
C TRP A 88 7.93 -9.14 9.82
N LYS A 89 7.39 -8.70 8.67
CA LYS A 89 7.91 -7.61 7.86
C LYS A 89 6.79 -6.68 7.44
N GLU A 90 7.06 -5.38 7.40
CA GLU A 90 6.05 -4.36 7.16
C GLU A 90 6.63 -3.17 6.39
N ASP A 91 7.11 -3.44 5.17
CA ASP A 91 7.71 -2.42 4.30
C ASP A 91 6.64 -1.49 3.71
N LEU A 92 6.95 -0.20 3.58
CA LEU A 92 6.17 0.75 2.79
C LEU A 92 6.61 0.67 1.32
N ILE A 93 5.70 0.35 0.42
CA ILE A 93 5.97 0.12 -1.01
C ILE A 93 5.15 1.09 -1.85
N LEU A 94 5.78 1.78 -2.81
CA LEU A 94 5.06 2.56 -3.82
C LEU A 94 4.30 1.61 -4.74
N ALA A 95 2.98 1.59 -4.63
CA ALA A 95 2.09 0.69 -5.35
C ALA A 95 1.60 1.30 -6.67
N TRP A 96 1.44 2.62 -6.72
CA TRP A 96 1.00 3.35 -7.90
C TRP A 96 1.46 4.81 -7.85
N THR A 97 1.72 5.39 -9.02
CA THR A 97 2.08 6.80 -9.16
C THR A 97 1.53 7.38 -10.45
N LYS A 98 1.11 8.64 -10.43
CA LYS A 98 0.69 9.40 -11.62
C LYS A 98 0.95 10.88 -11.44
N THR A 99 1.43 11.53 -12.50
CA THR A 99 1.65 12.98 -12.57
C THR A 99 0.57 13.66 -13.40
N TYR A 100 0.17 14.87 -13.00
CA TYR A 100 -0.91 15.71 -13.54
C TYR A 100 -0.41 17.07 -14.06
#